data_AF-Q9HMH6-F1
#
_entry.id   AF-Q9HMH6-F1
#
_cell.length_a   1.000
_cell.length_b   1.000
_cell.length_c   1.000
_cell.angle_alpha   90.00
_cell.angle_beta   90.00
_cell.angle_gamma   90.00
#
_symmetry.space_group_name_H-M   'P 1'
#
loop_
_entity.id
_entity.type
_entity.pdbx_description
1 polymer ?
#
loop_
_entity_poly.entity_id
_entity_poly.type
_entity_poly.pdbx_seq_one_letter_code
_entity_poly.pdbx_strand_id
1 'polypeptide(L)'
;MDVEAHVELTERLIGGVEIVAAYVLVFLFAVGVFDLGLTIGGLILSGAITNAGEVVALVDTVLLLFIIVEVYRTVVAYTREQSVLRIVVATAVIAVTRRVIVFKPGDFSSSRAALSVAIGLAVLIVALVGALYLLSPEEGTDAGVL
;
A
#
# COMPACT_ATOMS: atom_id res chain seq x y z
N MET A 1 -41.70 12.67 -2.06
CA MET A 1 -40.55 12.15 -1.30
C MET A 1 -39.40 13.03 -1.68
N ASP A 2 -38.94 13.90 -0.76
CA ASP A 2 -37.88 14.87 -1.03
C ASP A 2 -36.55 14.15 -1.22
N VAL A 3 -36.04 14.19 -2.46
CA VAL A 3 -34.77 13.60 -2.84
C VAL A 3 -33.63 14.34 -2.14
N GLU A 4 -33.72 15.67 -2.01
CA GLU A 4 -32.76 16.51 -1.29
C GLU A 4 -32.56 16.09 0.18
N ALA A 5 -33.63 15.75 0.91
CA ALA A 5 -33.54 15.33 2.31
C ALA A 5 -32.79 14.00 2.50
N HIS A 6 -32.85 13.11 1.50
CA HIS A 6 -32.10 11.86 1.51
C HIS A 6 -30.62 12.06 1.16
N VAL A 7 -30.29 13.03 0.30
CA VAL A 7 -28.91 13.35 -0.07
C VAL A 7 -28.14 13.92 1.12
N GLU A 8 -28.68 14.94 1.81
CA GLU A 8 -28.02 15.56 2.97
C GLU A 8 -27.78 14.57 4.12
N LEU A 9 -28.73 13.66 4.34
CA LEU A 9 -28.62 12.63 5.36
C LEU A 9 -27.54 11.60 5.00
N THR A 10 -27.43 11.24 3.73
CA THR A 10 -26.40 10.32 3.23
C THR A 10 -25.00 10.94 3.31
N GLU A 11 -24.84 12.20 2.95
CA GLU A 11 -23.56 12.92 3.04
C GLU A 11 -23.04 12.99 4.49
N ARG A 12 -23.92 13.29 5.45
CA ARG A 12 -23.56 13.30 6.88
C ARG A 12 -23.18 11.92 7.40
N LEU A 13 -23.89 10.89 6.98
CA LEU A 13 -23.58 9.51 7.37
C LEU A 13 -22.23 9.06 6.81
N ILE A 14 -21.94 9.37 5.54
CA ILE A 14 -20.65 9.06 4.90
C ILE A 14 -19.51 9.77 5.64
N GLY A 15 -19.64 11.06 5.91
CA GLY A 15 -18.63 11.80 6.65
C GLY A 15 -18.38 11.26 8.06
N GLY A 16 -19.44 10.83 8.76
CA GLY A 16 -19.31 10.18 10.06
C GLY A 16 -18.54 8.86 10.00
N VAL A 17 -18.83 8.02 9.00
CA VAL A 17 -18.12 6.75 8.78
C VAL A 17 -16.65 6.99 8.42
N GLU A 18 -16.37 8.00 7.60
CA GLU A 18 -15.02 8.36 7.19
C GLU A 18 -14.13 8.74 8.39
N ILE A 19 -14.65 9.58 9.28
CA ILE A 19 -13.94 9.99 10.51
C ILE A 19 -13.64 8.75 11.37
N VAL A 20 -14.61 7.85 11.56
CA VAL A 20 -14.40 6.61 12.31
C VAL A 20 -13.33 5.74 11.64
N ALA A 21 -13.39 5.58 10.32
CA ALA A 21 -12.39 4.82 9.58
C ALA A 21 -10.98 5.41 9.72
N ALA A 22 -10.85 6.74 9.66
CA ALA A 22 -9.58 7.44 9.87
C ALA A 22 -9.01 7.18 11.27
N TYR A 23 -9.83 7.27 12.33
CA TYR A 23 -9.41 6.96 13.69
C TYR A 23 -8.97 5.50 13.86
N VAL A 24 -9.71 4.57 13.26
CA VAL A 24 -9.34 3.14 13.29
C VAL A 24 -7.99 2.93 12.60
N LEU A 25 -7.75 3.55 11.43
CA LEU A 25 -6.46 3.45 10.73
C LEU A 25 -5.30 4.00 11.56
N VAL A 26 -5.48 5.17 12.18
CA VAL A 26 -4.46 5.78 13.06
C VAL A 26 -4.18 4.89 14.27
N PHE A 27 -5.22 4.33 14.89
CA PHE A 27 -5.08 3.42 16.02
C PHE A 27 -4.34 2.14 15.63
N LEU A 28 -4.72 1.50 14.52
CA LEU A 28 -4.02 0.31 14.00
C LEU A 28 -2.56 0.60 13.68
N PHE A 29 -2.27 1.77 13.11
CA PHE A 29 -0.90 2.20 12.86
C PHE A 29 -0.11 2.34 14.16
N ALA A 30 -0.68 2.98 15.18
CA ALA A 30 -0.03 3.14 16.49
C ALA A 30 0.28 1.79 17.15
N VAL A 31 -0.68 0.86 17.14
CA VAL A 31 -0.48 -0.51 17.64
C VAL A 31 0.63 -1.22 16.86
N GLY A 32 0.62 -1.11 15.53
CA GLY A 32 1.63 -1.74 14.69
C GLY A 32 3.04 -1.17 14.88
N VAL A 33 3.18 0.15 15.08
CA VAL A 33 4.46 0.78 15.44
C VAL A 33 4.95 0.31 16.81
N PHE A 34 4.04 0.17 17.77
CA PHE A 34 4.37 -0.32 19.10
C PHE A 34 4.85 -1.78 19.06
N ASP A 35 4.12 -2.65 18.36
CA ASP A 35 4.47 -4.06 18.17
C ASP A 35 5.83 -4.23 17.46
N LEU A 36 6.08 -3.43 16.43
CA LEU A 36 7.38 -3.36 15.76
C LEU A 36 8.49 -2.99 16.75
N GLY A 37 8.26 -2.00 17.62
CA GLY A 37 9.20 -1.58 18.65
C GLY A 37 9.52 -2.70 19.65
N LEU A 38 8.50 -3.44 20.10
CA LEU A 38 8.68 -4.60 20.97
C LEU A 38 9.49 -5.71 20.29
N THR A 39 9.18 -6.00 19.02
CA THR A 39 9.88 -7.00 18.22
C THR A 39 11.36 -6.65 18.06
N ILE A 40 11.67 -5.40 17.70
CA ILE A 40 13.05 -4.90 17.61
C ILE A 40 13.76 -5.02 18.96
N GLY A 41 13.11 -4.62 20.05
CA GLY A 41 13.65 -4.75 21.40
C GLY A 41 14.01 -6.19 21.74
N GLY A 42 13.14 -7.15 21.44
CA GLY A 42 13.40 -8.58 21.64
C GLY A 42 14.57 -9.10 20.81
N LEU A 43 14.68 -8.68 19.54
CA LEU A 43 15.77 -9.08 18.65
C LEU A 43 17.13 -8.50 19.08
N ILE A 44 17.14 -7.28 19.62
CA ILE A 44 18.36 -6.67 20.18
C ILE A 44 18.81 -7.43 21.42
N LEU A 45 17.89 -7.70 22.37
CA LEU A 45 18.22 -8.39 23.63
C LEU A 45 18.70 -9.83 23.41
N SER A 46 18.17 -10.51 22.39
CA SER A 46 18.58 -11.87 22.02
C SER A 46 19.82 -11.92 21.13
N GLY A 47 20.30 -10.79 20.59
CA GLY A 47 21.39 -10.71 19.62
C GLY A 47 21.05 -11.24 18.22
N ALA A 48 19.80 -11.64 17.99
CA ALA A 48 19.34 -12.23 16.74
C ALA A 48 19.21 -11.22 15.58
N ILE A 49 19.30 -9.91 15.86
CA ILE A 49 19.22 -8.84 14.85
C ILE A 49 20.28 -8.95 13.73
N THR A 50 21.36 -9.70 13.95
CA THR A 50 22.40 -9.95 12.95
C THR A 50 22.02 -11.05 11.94
N ASN A 51 20.95 -11.80 12.19
CA ASN A 51 20.45 -12.83 11.29
C ASN A 51 19.64 -12.19 10.16
N ALA A 52 20.04 -12.44 8.91
CA ALA A 52 19.35 -11.95 7.72
C ALA A 52 17.85 -12.33 7.67
N GLY A 53 17.48 -13.51 8.18
CA GLY A 53 16.08 -13.93 8.22
C GLY A 53 15.20 -13.02 9.08
N GLU A 54 15.67 -12.66 10.26
CA GLU A 54 14.95 -11.79 11.20
C GLU A 54 14.82 -10.36 10.64
N VAL A 55 15.88 -9.86 9.98
CA VAL A 55 15.84 -8.54 9.33
C VAL A 55 14.80 -8.52 8.20
N VAL A 56 14.70 -9.58 7.41
CA VAL A 56 13.69 -9.68 6.34
C VAL A 56 12.27 -9.72 6.93
N ALA A 57 12.04 -10.45 8.02
CA ALA A 57 10.75 -10.46 8.72
C ALA A 57 10.38 -9.09 9.32
N LEU A 58 11.37 -8.37 9.84
CA LEU A 58 11.17 -7.00 10.33
C LEU A 58 10.78 -6.06 9.19
N VAL A 59 11.44 -6.19 8.03
CA VAL A 59 11.08 -5.44 6.83
C VAL A 59 9.64 -5.75 6.45
N ASP A 60 9.20 -7.02 6.42
CA ASP A 60 7.81 -7.38 6.14
C ASP A 60 6.79 -6.70 7.09
N THR A 61 7.14 -6.60 8.37
CA THR A 61 6.32 -5.90 9.38
C THR A 61 6.24 -4.39 9.10
N VAL A 62 7.39 -3.73 8.87
CA VAL A 62 7.43 -2.29 8.51
C VAL A 62 6.64 -2.02 7.22
N LEU A 63 6.77 -2.93 6.27
CA LEU A 63 6.10 -2.90 4.98
C LEU A 63 4.58 -3.03 5.10
N LEU A 64 4.09 -3.80 6.07
CA LEU A 64 2.68 -3.85 6.45
C LEU A 64 2.22 -2.51 7.02
N LEU A 65 3.01 -1.86 7.88
CA LEU A 65 2.69 -0.53 8.40
C LEU A 65 2.61 0.52 7.28
N PHE A 66 3.48 0.44 6.27
CA PHE A 66 3.39 1.31 5.10
C PHE A 66 2.10 1.13 4.30
N ILE A 67 1.48 -0.07 4.30
CA ILE A 67 0.12 -0.26 3.72
C ILE A 67 -0.87 0.65 4.43
N ILE A 68 -0.83 0.70 5.76
CA ILE A 68 -1.80 1.45 6.56
C ILE A 68 -1.66 2.95 6.25
N VAL A 69 -0.42 3.46 6.19
CA VAL A 69 -0.15 4.87 5.81
C VAL A 69 -0.66 5.16 4.39
N GLU A 70 -0.48 4.22 3.48
CA GLU A 70 -0.88 4.40 2.10
C GLU A 70 -2.40 4.39 1.93
N VAL A 71 -3.11 3.45 2.57
CA VAL A 71 -4.59 3.43 2.62
C VAL A 71 -5.12 4.73 3.22
N TYR A 72 -4.51 5.22 4.30
CA TYR A 72 -4.89 6.52 4.88
C TYR A 72 -4.73 7.66 3.87
N ARG A 73 -3.62 7.70 3.12
CA ARG A 73 -3.43 8.70 2.05
C ARG A 73 -4.45 8.55 0.93
N THR A 74 -4.84 7.33 0.56
CA THR A 74 -5.90 7.10 -0.42
C THR A 74 -7.24 7.66 0.08
N VAL A 75 -7.61 7.40 1.35
CA VAL A 75 -8.83 7.95 1.96
C VAL A 75 -8.81 9.48 1.97
N VAL A 76 -7.69 10.10 2.38
CA VAL A 76 -7.53 11.56 2.35
C VAL A 76 -7.52 12.14 0.93
N ALA A 77 -7.06 11.37 -0.07
CA ALA A 77 -7.10 11.80 -1.46
C ALA A 77 -8.52 11.76 -2.05
N TYR A 78 -9.35 10.81 -1.61
CA TYR A 78 -10.77 10.75 -1.99
C TYR A 78 -11.51 12.03 -1.62
N THR A 79 -11.20 12.63 -0.47
CA THR A 79 -11.84 13.89 -0.04
C THR A 79 -11.31 15.14 -0.74
N ARG A 80 -10.25 15.02 -1.57
CA ARG A 80 -9.62 16.15 -2.27
C ARG A 80 -9.84 16.14 -3.79
N GLU A 81 -10.76 15.31 -4.30
CA GLU A 81 -11.11 15.22 -5.74
C GLU A 81 -9.92 14.99 -6.68
N GLN A 82 -8.81 14.43 -6.18
CA GLN A 82 -7.68 14.06 -7.02
C GLN A 82 -8.04 12.83 -7.87
N SER A 83 -7.30 12.56 -8.96
CA SER A 83 -7.55 11.39 -9.81
C SER A 83 -7.32 10.07 -9.05
N VAL A 84 -8.37 9.63 -8.35
CA VAL A 84 -8.39 8.48 -7.45
C VAL A 84 -7.82 7.24 -8.12
N LEU A 85 -8.18 7.01 -9.39
CA LEU A 85 -7.69 5.89 -10.19
C LEU A 85 -6.16 5.85 -10.29
N ARG A 86 -5.51 6.98 -10.56
CA ARG A 86 -4.04 7.03 -10.71
C ARG A 86 -3.36 6.75 -9.37
N ILE A 87 -3.88 7.30 -8.29
CA ILE A 87 -3.36 7.08 -6.93
C ILE A 87 -3.49 5.60 -6.55
N VAL A 88 -4.66 5.00 -6.77
CA VAL A 88 -4.90 3.58 -6.44
C VAL A 88 -3.99 2.64 -7.24
N VAL A 89 -3.82 2.88 -8.55
CA VAL A 89 -2.93 2.02 -9.36
C VAL A 89 -1.45 2.25 -8.99
N ALA A 90 -1.04 3.47 -8.65
CA ALA A 90 0.32 3.75 -8.17
C ALA A 90 0.59 3.01 -6.85
N THR A 91 -0.37 3.05 -5.93
CA THR A 91 -0.35 2.29 -4.68
C THR A 91 -0.29 0.78 -4.93
N ALA A 92 -1.03 0.26 -5.91
CA ALA A 92 -0.96 -1.15 -6.28
C ALA A 92 0.45 -1.54 -6.78
N VAL A 93 1.09 -0.70 -7.60
CA VAL A 93 2.48 -0.92 -8.05
C VAL A 93 3.44 -0.96 -6.86
N ILE A 94 3.33 -0.01 -5.94
CA ILE A 94 4.18 0.04 -4.73
C ILE A 94 4.00 -1.24 -3.91
N ALA A 95 2.76 -1.67 -3.69
CA ALA A 95 2.44 -2.87 -2.92
C ALA A 95 2.99 -4.16 -3.56
N VAL A 96 2.96 -4.29 -4.89
CA VAL A 96 3.53 -5.47 -5.58
C VAL A 96 5.06 -5.40 -5.61
N THR A 97 5.64 -4.22 -5.88
CA THR A 97 7.10 -4.00 -5.87
C THR A 97 7.69 -4.41 -4.53
N ARG A 98 7.01 -4.08 -3.44
CA ARG A 98 7.39 -4.48 -2.08
C ARG A 98 7.52 -5.99 -1.91
N ARG A 99 6.60 -6.76 -2.49
CA ARG A 99 6.65 -8.23 -2.43
C ARG A 99 7.86 -8.79 -3.18
N VAL A 100 8.40 -8.05 -4.16
CA VAL A 100 9.67 -8.39 -4.83
C VAL A 100 10.88 -8.06 -3.94
N ILE A 101 10.87 -6.96 -3.20
CA ILE A 101 11.98 -6.58 -2.30
C ILE A 101 12.21 -7.65 -1.20
N VAL A 102 11.11 -8.21 -0.68
CA VAL A 102 11.15 -9.26 0.37
C VAL A 102 11.33 -10.67 -0.23
N PHE A 103 11.31 -10.81 -1.56
CA PHE A 103 11.33 -12.11 -2.20
C PHE A 103 12.67 -12.84 -1.98
N LYS A 104 12.61 -13.97 -1.27
CA LYS A 104 13.76 -14.82 -0.99
C LYS A 104 13.55 -16.22 -1.58
N PRO A 105 14.25 -16.60 -2.66
CA PRO A 105 14.08 -17.90 -3.31
C PRO A 105 14.33 -19.11 -2.41
N GLY A 106 15.15 -18.95 -1.36
CA GLY A 106 15.51 -20.01 -0.42
C GLY A 106 14.38 -20.47 0.52
N ASP A 107 13.29 -19.73 0.61
CA ASP A 107 12.18 -20.04 1.51
C ASP A 107 11.11 -20.93 0.84
N PHE A 108 11.31 -21.30 -0.43
CA PHE A 108 10.40 -22.14 -1.20
C PHE A 108 10.83 -23.61 -1.21
N SER A 109 9.86 -24.52 -1.16
CA SER A 109 10.07 -25.98 -1.15
C SER A 109 10.76 -26.53 -2.40
N SER A 110 10.79 -25.77 -3.50
CA SER A 110 11.52 -26.12 -4.72
C SER A 110 11.85 -24.89 -5.56
N SER A 111 12.91 -24.98 -6.38
CA SER A 111 13.28 -23.92 -7.33
C SER A 111 12.19 -23.63 -8.35
N ARG A 112 11.38 -24.65 -8.72
CA ARG A 112 10.22 -24.48 -9.61
C ARG A 112 9.11 -23.64 -8.96
N ALA A 113 8.84 -23.86 -7.67
CA ALA A 113 7.88 -23.04 -6.93
C ALA A 113 8.36 -21.58 -6.85
N ALA A 114 9.62 -21.34 -6.47
CA ALA A 114 10.19 -19.99 -6.44
C ALA A 114 10.11 -19.30 -7.81
N LEU A 115 10.46 -20.00 -8.89
CA LEU A 115 10.39 -19.45 -10.26
C LEU A 115 8.96 -19.09 -10.65
N SER A 116 7.97 -19.95 -10.32
CA SER A 116 6.56 -19.68 -10.64
C SER A 116 6.04 -18.41 -9.96
N VAL A 117 6.42 -18.18 -8.69
CA VAL A 117 6.06 -16.98 -7.93
C VAL A 117 6.76 -15.75 -8.52
N ALA A 118 8.05 -15.84 -8.85
CA ALA A 118 8.80 -14.76 -9.46
C ALA A 118 8.19 -14.32 -10.81
N ILE A 119 7.80 -15.27 -11.65
CA ILE A 119 7.11 -15.00 -12.92
C ILE A 119 5.76 -14.32 -12.66
N GLY A 120 4.97 -14.81 -11.71
CA GLY A 120 3.68 -14.20 -11.35
C GLY A 120 3.84 -12.75 -10.88
N LEU A 121 4.86 -12.46 -10.06
CA LEU A 121 5.18 -11.10 -9.62
C LEU A 121 5.62 -10.22 -10.80
N ALA A 122 6.45 -10.73 -11.71
CA ALA A 122 6.87 -10.00 -12.90
C ALA A 122 5.68 -9.63 -13.80
N VAL A 123 4.77 -10.58 -14.05
CA VAL A 123 3.56 -10.34 -14.85
C VAL A 123 2.65 -9.30 -14.18
N LEU A 124 2.45 -9.38 -12.86
CA LEU A 124 1.65 -8.41 -12.11
C LEU A 124 2.25 -7.00 -12.19
N ILE A 125 3.57 -6.86 -12.05
CA ILE A 125 4.24 -5.56 -12.17
C ILE A 125 4.05 -4.99 -13.57
N VAL A 126 4.28 -5.79 -14.61
CA VAL A 126 4.09 -5.36 -16.01
C VAL A 126 2.66 -4.90 -16.25
N ALA A 127 1.66 -5.65 -15.77
CA ALA A 127 0.26 -5.29 -15.90
C ALA A 127 -0.09 -3.97 -15.20
N LEU A 128 0.40 -3.78 -13.97
CA LEU A 128 0.13 -2.56 -13.19
C LEU A 128 0.87 -1.33 -13.74
N VAL A 129 2.12 -1.48 -14.17
CA VAL A 129 2.88 -0.40 -14.83
C VAL A 129 2.24 -0.06 -16.17
N GLY A 130 1.78 -1.05 -16.93
CA GLY A 130 0.99 -0.83 -18.14
C GLY A 130 -0.28 -0.03 -17.86
N ALA A 131 -1.04 -0.41 -16.84
CA ALA A 131 -2.22 0.33 -16.40
C ALA A 131 -1.88 1.79 -16.00
N LEU A 132 -0.78 2.01 -15.28
CA LEU A 132 -0.31 3.37 -14.96
C LEU A 132 0.02 4.18 -16.21
N TYR A 133 0.67 3.58 -17.20
CA TYR A 133 1.02 4.25 -18.44
C TYR A 133 -0.24 4.66 -19.23
N LEU A 134 -1.23 3.76 -19.33
CA LEU A 134 -2.52 4.05 -19.96
C LEU A 134 -3.32 5.15 -19.22
N LEU A 135 -3.14 5.25 -17.90
CA LEU A 135 -3.81 6.24 -17.06
C LEU A 135 -3.03 7.56 -16.91
N SER A 136 -1.80 7.62 -17.43
CA SER A 136 -1.00 8.85 -17.40
C SER A 136 -1.45 9.75 -18.54
N PRO A 137 -1.98 10.96 -18.26
CA PRO A 137 -2.23 11.93 -19.31
C PRO A 137 -0.92 12.23 -20.04
N GLU A 138 -0.95 12.35 -21.36
CA GLU A 138 0.18 12.86 -22.14
C GLU A 138 0.46 14.31 -21.72
N GLU A 139 1.28 14.52 -20.69
CA GLU A 139 1.93 15.81 -20.47
C GLU A 139 3.03 15.96 -21.53
N GLY A 140 2.64 16.42 -22.73
CA GLY A 140 3.58 16.96 -23.71
C GLY A 140 3.31 16.61 -25.17
N THR A 141 2.30 17.23 -25.78
CA THR A 141 2.38 17.68 -27.19
C THR A 141 1.72 19.05 -27.31
N ASP A 142 2.31 20.04 -26.63
CA ASP A 142 2.12 21.47 -26.91
C ASP A 142 3.45 22.24 -26.73
N ALA A 143 4.56 21.58 -27.11
CA ALA A 143 5.81 22.27 -27.44
C ALA A 143 5.78 22.64 -28.94
N GLY A 144 4.92 23.60 -29.28
CA GLY A 144 4.80 24.13 -30.62
C GLY A 144 4.02 25.45 -30.61
N VAL A 145 4.73 26.54 -30.94
CA VAL A 145 4.25 27.92 -31.06
C VAL A 145 4.25 28.70 -29.75
N LEU A 146 5.41 29.30 -29.41
CA LEU A 146 5.67 30.75 -29.53
C LEU A 146 7.18 31.00 -29.50
#